data_AF-A0A644XGB9-F1
#
_entry.id   AF-A0A644XGB9-F1
#
_cell.length_a   1.000
_cell.length_b   1.000
_cell.length_c   1.000
_cell.angle_alpha   90.00
_cell.angle_beta   90.00
_cell.angle_gamma   90.00
#
_symmetry.space_group_name_H-M   'P 1'
#
loop_
_entity.id
_entity.type
_entity.pdbx_description
1 polymer ?
#
loop_
_entity_poly.entity_id
_entity_poly.type
_entity_poly.pdbx_seq_one_letter_code
_entity_poly.pdbx_strand_id
1 'polypeptide(L)'
;MKVICPGSFDPVTHGHLDIIERAARSFDEVVVGVGRNTSKNGLFTLDDRLAMLSQACADLPNVVVDPIDGLLAEYCRTHGIGAIVKGLRFASDFDYELQMAQMNKQLTGVETILLPTAAQWSFVSSTLVREIALMHGDVSTFVPDFVVTALTAQADRQRTAGAPGDPQRTASSRLTDVPAASAGDATSARDNGDNGDAAADGRQVTS
;
A
#
# COMPACT_ATOMS: atom_id res chain seq x y z
N MET A 1 -5.00 -29.48 -8.11
CA MET A 1 -3.64 -28.97 -7.90
C MET A 1 -3.62 -28.02 -6.72
N LYS A 2 -2.59 -28.10 -5.87
CA LYS A 2 -2.33 -27.15 -4.77
C LYS A 2 -1.50 -25.97 -5.26
N VAL A 3 -1.90 -24.75 -4.92
CA VAL A 3 -1.22 -23.51 -5.34
C VAL A 3 -0.91 -22.60 -4.15
N ILE A 4 -0.05 -21.61 -4.36
CA ILE A 4 0.24 -20.56 -3.37
C ILE A 4 0.01 -19.16 -3.93
N CYS A 5 -0.61 -18.29 -3.16
CA CYS A 5 -0.69 -16.85 -3.38
C CYS A 5 0.28 -16.16 -2.41
N PRO A 6 1.55 -15.89 -2.81
CA PRO A 6 2.55 -15.32 -1.92
C PRO A 6 2.54 -13.80 -1.95
N GLY A 7 2.81 -13.18 -0.81
CA GLY A 7 2.87 -11.72 -0.69
C GLY A 7 3.38 -11.25 0.66
N SER A 8 3.60 -9.94 0.78
CA SER A 8 3.85 -9.32 2.07
C SER A 8 2.57 -9.09 2.87
N PHE A 9 1.48 -8.72 2.20
CA PHE A 9 0.16 -8.47 2.79
C PHE A 9 0.21 -7.51 3.99
N ASP A 10 0.86 -6.36 3.79
CA ASP A 10 1.06 -5.35 4.83
C ASP A 10 0.32 -4.03 4.52
N PRO A 11 -1.02 -3.95 4.71
CA PRO A 11 -1.93 -5.04 5.03
C PRO A 11 -2.48 -5.76 3.79
N VAL A 12 -3.31 -6.79 4.00
CA VAL A 12 -4.20 -7.35 2.96
C VAL A 12 -5.15 -6.27 2.43
N THR A 13 -5.50 -6.36 1.14
CA THR A 13 -6.40 -5.42 0.44
C THR A 13 -7.42 -6.17 -0.40
N HIS A 14 -8.49 -5.51 -0.86
CA HIS A 14 -9.45 -6.14 -1.78
C HIS A 14 -8.83 -6.62 -3.10
N GLY A 15 -7.74 -5.99 -3.54
CA GLY A 15 -6.98 -6.49 -4.70
C GLY A 15 -6.31 -7.85 -4.43
N HIS A 16 -5.80 -8.08 -3.22
CA HIS A 16 -5.28 -9.39 -2.84
C HIS A 16 -6.41 -10.43 -2.75
N LEU A 17 -7.53 -10.06 -2.13
CA LEU A 17 -8.68 -10.95 -1.95
C LEU A 17 -9.29 -11.38 -3.28
N ASP A 18 -9.38 -10.49 -4.28
CA ASP A 18 -9.81 -10.86 -5.64
C ASP A 18 -8.97 -12.02 -6.21
N ILE A 19 -7.65 -11.94 -6.09
CA ILE A 19 -6.73 -12.98 -6.59
C ILE A 19 -6.89 -14.28 -5.78
N ILE A 20 -6.95 -14.18 -4.45
CA ILE A 20 -7.09 -15.35 -3.57
C ILE A 20 -8.42 -16.07 -3.83
N GLU A 21 -9.52 -15.34 -3.93
CA GLU A 21 -10.85 -15.90 -4.21
C GLU A 21 -10.92 -16.55 -5.60
N ARG A 22 -10.29 -15.93 -6.61
CA ARG A 22 -10.22 -16.50 -7.96
C ARG A 22 -9.36 -17.76 -8.00
N ALA A 23 -8.26 -17.80 -7.27
CA ALA A 23 -7.47 -19.00 -7.09
C ALA A 23 -8.28 -20.09 -6.37
N ALA A 24 -8.98 -19.74 -5.29
CA ALA A 24 -9.81 -20.67 -4.51
C ALA A 24 -10.93 -21.30 -5.34
N ARG A 25 -11.48 -20.58 -6.33
CA ARG A 25 -12.47 -21.15 -7.28
C ARG A 25 -11.87 -22.05 -8.35
N SER A 26 -10.56 -21.96 -8.60
CA SER A 26 -9.91 -22.61 -9.75
C SER A 26 -9.02 -23.79 -9.36
N PHE A 27 -8.67 -23.92 -8.08
CA PHE A 27 -7.71 -24.91 -7.57
C PHE A 27 -8.25 -25.63 -6.34
N ASP A 28 -7.74 -26.84 -6.09
CA ASP A 28 -8.24 -27.70 -5.00
C ASP A 28 -7.85 -27.15 -3.63
N GLU A 29 -6.64 -26.62 -3.50
CA GLU A 29 -6.09 -26.05 -2.26
C GLU A 29 -5.28 -24.79 -2.58
N VAL A 30 -5.48 -23.73 -1.80
CA VAL A 30 -4.75 -22.46 -1.92
C VAL A 30 -4.05 -22.15 -0.60
N VAL A 31 -2.74 -21.98 -0.66
CA VAL A 31 -1.95 -21.43 0.44
C VAL A 31 -1.81 -19.93 0.24
N VAL A 32 -2.19 -19.10 1.21
CA VAL A 32 -1.82 -17.68 1.23
C VAL A 32 -0.54 -17.54 2.02
N GLY A 33 0.56 -17.37 1.30
CA GLY A 33 1.91 -17.45 1.85
C GLY A 33 2.47 -16.08 2.24
N VAL A 34 2.71 -15.87 3.54
CA VAL A 34 3.16 -14.58 4.06
C VAL A 34 4.67 -14.58 4.24
N GLY A 35 5.39 -13.79 3.45
CA GLY A 35 6.84 -13.67 3.59
C GLY A 35 7.23 -13.12 4.96
N ARG A 36 8.14 -13.82 5.67
CA ARG A 36 8.75 -13.33 6.91
C ARG A 36 9.63 -12.10 6.71
N ASN A 37 10.40 -12.08 5.62
CA ASN A 37 11.50 -11.12 5.42
C ASN A 37 11.06 -9.84 4.71
N THR A 38 9.83 -9.39 4.96
CA THR A 38 9.20 -8.24 4.28
C THR A 38 9.71 -6.91 4.83
N SER A 39 10.99 -6.64 4.63
CA SER A 39 11.72 -5.40 4.96
C SER A 39 11.67 -4.95 6.43
N LYS A 40 12.68 -4.18 6.85
CA LYS A 40 12.75 -3.58 8.21
C LYS A 40 11.67 -2.52 8.49
N ASN A 41 10.76 -2.26 7.54
CA ASN A 41 9.81 -1.14 7.54
C ASN A 41 8.34 -1.57 7.37
N GLY A 42 7.98 -2.83 7.69
CA GLY A 42 6.57 -3.25 7.69
C GLY A 42 5.75 -2.49 8.74
N LEU A 43 4.50 -2.13 8.42
CA LEU A 43 3.59 -1.47 9.37
C LEU A 43 3.03 -2.47 10.39
N PHE A 44 2.75 -3.68 9.93
CA PHE A 44 2.22 -4.77 10.75
C PHE A 44 3.26 -5.87 10.96
N THR A 45 3.20 -6.50 12.14
CA THR A 45 4.05 -7.66 12.43
C THR A 45 3.67 -8.85 11.56
N LEU A 46 4.49 -9.90 11.51
CA LEU A 46 4.09 -11.14 10.82
C LEU A 46 2.79 -11.70 11.38
N ASP A 47 2.65 -11.75 12.70
CA ASP A 47 1.47 -12.29 13.37
C ASP A 47 0.21 -11.47 13.07
N ASP A 48 0.32 -10.14 13.06
CA ASP A 48 -0.79 -9.26 12.66
C ASP A 48 -1.25 -9.54 11.23
N ARG A 49 -0.31 -9.74 10.29
CA ARG A 49 -0.60 -10.01 8.87
C ARG A 49 -1.25 -11.38 8.68
N LEU A 50 -0.74 -12.40 9.39
CA LEU A 50 -1.34 -13.74 9.40
C LEU A 50 -2.76 -13.71 9.97
N ALA A 51 -2.99 -12.98 11.07
CA ALA A 51 -4.30 -12.84 11.68
C ALA A 51 -5.29 -12.12 10.75
N MET A 52 -4.88 -11.01 10.14
CA MET A 52 -5.72 -10.28 9.18
C MET A 52 -6.11 -11.14 7.98
N LEU A 53 -5.16 -11.92 7.43
CA LEU A 53 -5.43 -12.83 6.32
C LEU A 53 -6.35 -13.99 6.73
N SER A 54 -6.13 -14.56 7.92
CA SER A 54 -6.96 -15.65 8.43
C SER A 54 -8.42 -15.19 8.60
N GLN A 55 -8.62 -13.97 9.10
CA GLN A 55 -9.94 -13.37 9.17
C GLN A 55 -10.52 -13.06 7.78
N ALA A 56 -9.72 -12.51 6.86
CA ALA A 56 -10.18 -12.16 5.52
C ALA A 56 -10.57 -13.37 4.67
N CYS A 57 -9.96 -14.53 4.91
CA CYS A 57 -10.16 -15.75 4.14
C CYS A 57 -11.04 -16.79 4.86
N ALA A 58 -11.67 -16.43 5.98
CA ALA A 58 -12.39 -17.37 6.84
C ALA A 58 -13.53 -18.14 6.11
N ASP A 59 -14.15 -17.51 5.11
CA ASP A 59 -15.25 -18.10 4.34
C ASP A 59 -14.77 -18.96 3.14
N LEU A 60 -13.46 -19.09 2.94
CA LEU A 60 -12.86 -19.85 1.84
C LEU A 60 -12.35 -21.21 2.35
N PRO A 61 -13.14 -22.30 2.24
CA PRO A 61 -12.86 -23.56 2.95
C PRO A 61 -11.61 -24.29 2.46
N ASN A 62 -11.12 -23.96 1.26
CA ASN A 62 -9.91 -24.53 0.66
C ASN A 62 -8.70 -23.58 0.71
N VAL A 63 -8.78 -22.52 1.53
CA VAL A 63 -7.69 -21.57 1.75
C VAL A 63 -7.05 -21.81 3.12
N VAL A 64 -5.73 -21.88 3.14
CA VAL A 64 -4.92 -21.90 4.37
C VAL A 64 -3.93 -20.73 4.34
N VAL A 65 -3.72 -20.08 5.48
CA VAL A 65 -2.75 -19.00 5.63
C VAL A 65 -1.51 -19.53 6.34
N ASP A 66 -0.32 -19.29 5.79
CA ASP A 66 0.92 -19.87 6.32
C ASP A 66 2.11 -18.88 6.18
N PRO A 67 2.96 -18.70 7.20
CA PRO A 67 4.23 -17.99 7.01
C PRO A 67 5.17 -18.74 6.06
N ILE A 68 5.85 -17.98 5.19
CA ILE A 68 6.95 -18.48 4.37
C ILE A 68 8.27 -18.10 5.03
N ASP A 69 9.01 -19.13 5.40
CA ASP A 69 10.41 -19.06 5.81
C ASP A 69 11.33 -19.41 4.64
N GLY A 70 12.37 -18.58 4.43
CA GLY A 70 13.36 -18.80 3.39
C GLY A 70 12.86 -18.52 1.97
N LEU A 71 13.28 -19.35 1.01
CA LEU A 71 13.01 -19.15 -0.41
C LEU A 71 11.63 -19.71 -0.78
N LEU A 72 10.78 -18.88 -1.39
CA LEU A 72 9.44 -19.27 -1.85
C LEU A 72 9.44 -20.54 -2.72
N ALA A 73 10.38 -20.64 -3.67
CA ALA A 73 10.49 -21.79 -4.54
C ALA A 73 10.76 -23.09 -3.75
N GLU A 74 11.60 -23.03 -2.72
CA GLU A 74 11.89 -24.15 -1.83
C GLU A 74 10.66 -24.53 -1.01
N TYR A 75 10.00 -23.52 -0.44
CA TYR A 75 8.75 -23.72 0.28
C TYR A 75 7.71 -24.44 -0.58
N CYS A 76 7.57 -24.04 -1.85
CA CYS A 76 6.65 -24.70 -2.77
C CYS A 76 7.00 -26.18 -2.97
N ARG A 77 8.29 -26.46 -3.20
CA ARG A 77 8.80 -27.83 -3.40
C ARG A 77 8.55 -28.72 -2.19
N THR A 78 8.85 -28.23 -0.98
CA THR A 78 8.72 -29.03 0.25
C THR A 78 7.27 -29.28 0.66
N HIS A 79 6.34 -28.39 0.30
CA HIS A 79 4.92 -28.52 0.62
C HIS A 79 4.07 -29.09 -0.53
N GLY A 80 4.69 -29.57 -1.61
CA GLY A 80 3.99 -30.15 -2.75
C GLY A 80 3.09 -29.15 -3.50
N ILE A 81 3.45 -27.87 -3.50
CA ILE A 81 2.73 -26.81 -4.19
C ILE A 81 3.16 -26.81 -5.66
N GLY A 82 2.20 -26.96 -6.57
CA GLY A 82 2.46 -27.11 -8.01
C GLY A 82 2.68 -25.79 -8.75
N ALA A 83 2.09 -24.70 -8.25
CA ALA A 83 2.21 -23.39 -8.88
C ALA A 83 2.08 -22.22 -7.90
N ILE A 84 2.72 -21.12 -8.25
CA ILE A 84 2.59 -19.80 -7.64
C ILE A 84 1.55 -19.00 -8.42
N VAL A 85 0.56 -18.40 -7.75
CA VAL A 85 -0.45 -17.53 -8.35
C VAL A 85 -0.20 -16.09 -7.92
N LYS A 86 -0.07 -15.19 -8.88
CA LYS A 86 0.25 -13.77 -8.66
C LYS A 86 -0.70 -12.87 -9.45
N GLY A 87 -1.12 -11.77 -8.82
CA GLY A 87 -1.86 -10.71 -9.50
C GLY A 87 -0.94 -9.83 -10.34
N LEU A 88 -1.37 -9.45 -11.54
CA LEU A 88 -0.77 -8.40 -12.36
C LEU A 88 -1.71 -7.20 -12.39
N ARG A 89 -1.22 -6.01 -12.06
CA ARG A 89 -2.03 -4.78 -12.08
C ARG A 89 -1.78 -3.95 -13.33
N PHE A 90 -0.52 -3.74 -13.65
CA PHE A 90 -0.08 -2.94 -14.79
C PHE A 90 1.05 -3.64 -15.55
N ALA A 91 1.33 -3.16 -16.77
CA ALA A 91 2.44 -3.66 -17.57
C ALA A 91 3.79 -3.57 -16.84
N SER A 92 3.98 -2.56 -15.96
CA SER A 92 5.20 -2.39 -15.18
C SER A 92 5.46 -3.50 -14.16
N ASP A 93 4.42 -4.20 -13.68
CA ASP A 93 4.59 -5.34 -12.77
C ASP A 93 5.06 -6.59 -13.54
N PHE A 94 4.79 -6.65 -14.85
CA PHE A 94 5.00 -7.86 -15.66
C PHE A 94 6.46 -8.26 -15.78
N ASP A 95 7.36 -7.33 -16.09
CA ASP A 95 8.78 -7.65 -16.30
C ASP A 95 9.41 -8.24 -15.03
N TYR A 96 9.07 -7.68 -13.87
CA TYR A 96 9.51 -8.18 -12.57
C TYR A 96 8.94 -9.59 -12.28
N GLU A 97 7.63 -9.77 -12.42
CA GLU A 97 6.98 -11.05 -12.13
C GLU A 97 7.40 -12.15 -13.13
N LEU A 98 7.66 -11.80 -14.40
CA LEU A 98 8.19 -12.72 -15.41
C LEU A 98 9.61 -13.17 -15.06
N GLN A 99 10.49 -12.24 -14.66
CA GLN A 99 11.84 -12.58 -14.21
C GLN A 99 11.79 -13.54 -13.01
N MET A 100 10.94 -13.24 -12.02
CA MET A 100 10.78 -14.08 -10.84
C MET A 100 10.20 -15.46 -11.18
N ALA A 101 9.24 -15.52 -12.10
CA ALA A 101 8.68 -16.78 -12.58
C ALA A 101 9.75 -17.68 -13.22
N GLN A 102 10.57 -17.13 -14.12
CA GLN A 102 11.66 -17.86 -14.76
C GLN A 102 12.69 -18.35 -13.73
N MET A 103 13.04 -17.53 -12.75
CA MET A 103 13.96 -17.90 -11.68
C MET A 103 13.41 -19.04 -10.81
N ASN A 104 12.16 -18.94 -10.36
CA ASN A 104 11.53 -19.99 -9.54
C ASN A 104 11.42 -21.32 -10.29
N LYS A 105 11.08 -21.26 -11.58
CA LYS A 105 11.04 -22.42 -12.47
C LYS A 105 12.41 -23.07 -12.59
N GLN A 106 13.47 -22.28 -12.79
CA GLN A 106 14.83 -22.78 -12.91
C GLN A 106 15.35 -23.44 -11.63
N LEU A 107 14.98 -22.90 -10.46
CA LEU A 107 15.47 -23.38 -9.16
C LEU A 107 14.78 -24.66 -8.68
N THR A 108 13.47 -24.80 -8.91
CA THR A 108 12.67 -25.89 -8.30
C THR A 108 11.65 -26.51 -9.24
N GLY A 109 11.47 -25.98 -10.45
CA GLY A 109 10.48 -26.46 -11.39
C GLY A 109 9.06 -25.94 -11.16
N VAL A 110 8.83 -25.13 -10.11
CA VAL A 110 7.51 -24.55 -9.82
C VAL A 110 7.09 -23.55 -10.91
N GLU A 111 5.84 -23.66 -11.36
CA GLU A 111 5.25 -22.75 -12.35
C GLU A 111 4.71 -21.49 -11.69
N THR A 112 4.61 -20.40 -12.45
CA THR A 112 3.91 -19.18 -12.03
C THR A 112 2.74 -18.89 -12.95
N ILE A 113 1.56 -18.66 -12.36
CA ILE A 113 0.32 -18.29 -13.01
C ILE A 113 0.06 -16.81 -12.69
N LEU A 114 0.05 -15.98 -13.72
CA LEU A 114 -0.23 -14.55 -13.61
C LEU A 114 -1.70 -14.28 -13.93
N LEU A 115 -2.42 -13.68 -12.99
CA LEU A 115 -3.83 -13.32 -13.13
C LEU A 115 -3.96 -11.79 -13.25
N PRO A 116 -4.58 -11.26 -14.32
CA PRO A 116 -4.90 -9.84 -14.39
C PRO A 116 -5.83 -9.47 -13.24
N THR A 117 -5.47 -8.45 -12.49
CA THR A 117 -6.27 -7.93 -11.36
C THR A 117 -7.55 -7.30 -11.90
N ALA A 118 -8.68 -7.47 -11.20
CA ALA A 118 -9.91 -6.78 -11.57
C ALA A 118 -9.69 -5.26 -11.71
N ALA A 119 -10.27 -4.64 -12.74
CA ALA A 119 -9.98 -3.23 -13.09
C ALA A 119 -10.17 -2.26 -11.91
N GLN A 120 -11.20 -2.51 -11.09
CA GLN A 120 -11.52 -1.74 -9.89
C GLN A 120 -10.45 -1.78 -8.79
N TRP A 121 -9.53 -2.75 -8.83
CA TRP A 121 -8.42 -2.90 -7.87
C TRP A 121 -7.05 -2.64 -8.48
N SER A 122 -6.96 -2.31 -9.78
CA SER A 122 -5.70 -2.15 -10.51
C SER A 122 -4.76 -1.12 -9.88
N PHE A 123 -5.30 -0.05 -9.31
CA PHE A 123 -4.53 1.03 -8.67
C PHE A 123 -4.21 0.78 -7.19
N VAL A 124 -4.72 -0.31 -6.60
CA VAL A 124 -4.57 -0.58 -5.15
C VAL A 124 -3.24 -1.27 -4.88
N SER A 125 -2.47 -0.75 -3.93
CA SER A 125 -1.30 -1.39 -3.36
C SER A 125 -1.28 -1.21 -1.84
N SER A 126 -0.74 -2.17 -1.09
CA SER A 126 -0.63 -2.04 0.36
C SER A 126 0.22 -0.84 0.78
N THR A 127 1.26 -0.49 0.00
CA THR A 127 2.06 0.71 0.22
C THR A 127 1.21 1.97 0.14
N LEU A 128 0.45 2.15 -0.95
CA LEU A 128 -0.39 3.33 -1.13
C LEU A 128 -1.49 3.40 -0.07
N VAL A 129 -2.12 2.27 0.25
CA VAL A 129 -3.13 2.18 1.31
C VAL A 129 -2.55 2.61 2.66
N ARG A 130 -1.36 2.11 3.01
CA ARG A 130 -0.67 2.51 4.25
C ARG A 130 -0.37 4.00 4.29
N GLU A 131 0.18 4.56 3.21
CA GLU A 131 0.52 5.98 3.14
C GLU A 131 -0.72 6.86 3.34
N ILE A 132 -1.81 6.58 2.64
CA ILE A 132 -3.08 7.31 2.79
C ILE A 132 -3.61 7.20 4.22
N ALA A 133 -3.63 5.98 4.79
CA ALA A 133 -4.15 5.77 6.13
C ALA A 133 -3.31 6.46 7.22
N LEU A 134 -1.98 6.46 7.09
CA LEU A 134 -1.07 7.16 8.01
C LEU A 134 -1.20 8.68 7.92
N MET A 135 -1.68 9.21 6.78
CA MET A 135 -2.07 10.61 6.61
C MET A 135 -3.53 10.88 6.99
N HIS A 136 -4.21 9.92 7.65
CA HIS A 136 -5.62 9.98 8.06
C HIS A 136 -6.61 10.14 6.90
N GLY A 137 -6.24 9.72 5.69
CA GLY A 137 -7.17 9.59 4.57
C GLY A 137 -8.06 8.35 4.71
N ASP A 138 -9.24 8.39 4.08
CA ASP A 138 -10.17 7.27 4.05
C ASP A 138 -9.71 6.18 3.06
N VAL A 139 -9.60 4.95 3.55
CA VAL A 139 -9.21 3.76 2.78
C VAL A 139 -10.24 2.64 2.84
N SER A 140 -11.43 2.90 3.40
CA SER A 140 -12.49 1.90 3.63
C SER A 140 -12.92 1.17 2.36
N THR A 141 -12.84 1.81 1.20
CA THR A 141 -13.17 1.19 -0.09
C THR A 141 -12.11 0.18 -0.58
N PHE A 142 -10.91 0.13 0.01
CA PHE A 142 -9.78 -0.64 -0.52
C PHE A 142 -9.39 -1.85 0.33
N VAL A 143 -9.88 -1.93 1.56
CA VAL A 143 -9.56 -2.98 2.53
C VAL A 143 -10.79 -3.35 3.36
N PRO A 144 -10.85 -4.56 3.93
CA PRO A 144 -11.91 -4.93 4.87
C PRO A 144 -11.99 -4.00 6.09
N ASP A 145 -13.18 -3.80 6.67
CA ASP A 145 -13.43 -2.88 7.81
C ASP A 145 -12.52 -3.13 9.02
N PHE A 146 -12.23 -4.39 9.33
CA PHE A 146 -11.34 -4.74 10.43
C PHE A 146 -9.89 -4.32 10.15
N VAL A 147 -9.47 -4.27 8.88
CA VAL A 147 -8.17 -3.74 8.45
C VAL A 147 -8.16 -2.22 8.54
N VAL A 148 -9.25 -1.53 8.20
CA VAL A 148 -9.39 -0.07 8.42
C VAL A 148 -9.14 0.25 9.89
N THR A 149 -9.80 -0.48 10.80
CA THR A 149 -9.65 -0.32 12.24
C THR A 149 -8.20 -0.49 12.68
N ALA A 150 -7.51 -1.52 12.17
CA ALA A 150 -6.10 -1.78 12.47
C ALA A 150 -5.17 -0.67 11.94
N LEU A 151 -5.44 -0.15 10.73
CA LEU A 151 -4.69 0.95 10.13
C LEU A 151 -4.85 2.26 10.91
N THR A 152 -6.07 2.61 11.31
CA THR A 152 -6.34 3.79 12.14
C THR A 152 -5.59 3.72 13.47
N ALA A 153 -5.59 2.56 14.13
CA ALA A 153 -4.85 2.35 15.37
C ALA A 153 -3.33 2.54 15.18
N GLN A 154 -2.76 2.13 14.04
CA GLN A 154 -1.35 2.36 13.74
C GLN A 154 -1.04 3.83 13.44
N ALA A 155 -1.90 4.52 12.70
CA ALA A 155 -1.76 5.95 12.43
C ALA A 155 -1.72 6.77 13.73
N ASP A 156 -2.63 6.46 14.68
CA ASP A 156 -2.67 7.12 15.99
C ASP A 156 -1.40 6.84 16.81
N ARG A 157 -0.90 5.60 16.80
CA ARG A 157 0.37 5.23 17.47
C ARG A 157 1.54 6.04 16.92
N GLN A 158 1.69 6.14 15.60
CA GLN A 158 2.78 6.91 14.99
C GLN A 158 2.69 8.40 15.30
N ARG A 159 1.47 8.95 15.40
CA ARG A 159 1.28 10.34 15.84
C ARG A 159 1.74 10.57 17.28
N THR A 160 1.45 9.63 18.18
CA THR A 160 1.89 9.71 19.58
C THR A 160 3.40 9.48 19.75
N ALA A 161 4.00 8.61 18.95
CA ALA A 161 5.44 8.34 18.97
C ALA A 161 6.26 9.45 18.27
N GLY A 162 5.66 10.16 17.32
CA GLY A 162 6.27 11.23 16.52
C GLY A 162 6.09 12.65 17.06
N ALA A 163 5.57 12.84 18.28
CA ALA A 163 5.40 14.16 18.89
C ALA A 163 6.60 14.55 19.80
N PRO A 164 7.64 15.24 19.29
CA PRO A 164 8.44 16.11 20.15
C PRO A 164 7.55 17.31 20.53
N GLY A 165 7.60 17.70 21.82
CA GLY A 165 6.71 18.69 22.41
C GLY A 165 6.45 19.92 21.54
N ASP A 166 5.18 20.14 21.21
CA ASP A 166 4.69 21.39 20.64
C ASP A 166 4.72 22.47 21.74
N PRO A 167 5.61 23.49 21.67
CA PRO A 167 5.69 24.53 22.68
C PRO A 167 4.53 25.54 22.59
N GLN A 168 3.68 25.48 21.56
CA GLN A 168 2.68 26.52 21.29
C GLN A 168 1.29 26.25 21.88
N ARG A 169 1.08 25.11 22.56
CA ARG A 169 -0.21 24.80 23.19
C ARG A 169 -0.41 25.31 24.61
N THR A 170 0.58 25.93 25.25
CA THR A 170 0.48 26.44 26.64
C THR A 170 0.19 27.94 26.76
N ALA A 171 0.00 28.68 25.67
CA ALA A 171 -0.29 30.12 25.71
C ALA A 171 -1.72 30.44 25.27
N SER A 172 -2.73 29.85 25.91
CA SER A 172 -4.10 30.35 25.84
C SER A 172 -4.80 30.21 27.20
N SER A 173 -4.19 30.78 28.23
CA SER A 173 -4.91 31.24 29.41
C SER A 173 -4.06 32.32 30.08
N ARG A 174 -4.67 33.47 30.41
CA ARG A 174 -4.09 34.72 30.93
C ARG A 174 -3.62 35.69 29.82
N LEU A 175 -4.50 36.60 29.41
CA LEU A 175 -4.61 37.92 30.04
C LEU A 175 -5.74 38.72 29.37
N THR A 176 -6.85 38.87 30.08
CA THR A 176 -7.76 40.01 29.91
C THR A 176 -7.10 41.23 30.56
N ASP A 177 -6.85 42.30 29.80
CA ASP A 177 -7.09 43.72 30.16
C ASP A 177 -6.39 44.72 29.21
N VAL A 178 -7.18 45.25 28.26
CA VAL A 178 -7.37 46.63 27.70
C VAL A 178 -6.34 47.73 28.13
N PRO A 179 -5.94 48.74 27.30
CA PRO A 179 -6.80 49.52 26.39
C PRO A 179 -6.25 50.08 25.06
N ALA A 180 -7.19 50.63 24.28
CA ALA A 180 -7.05 51.26 22.97
C ALA A 180 -6.58 52.73 23.01
N ALA A 181 -5.76 53.12 22.02
CA ALA A 181 -5.54 54.47 21.45
C ALA A 181 -4.52 54.31 20.31
N SER A 182 -4.45 55.05 19.19
CA SER A 182 -5.26 56.06 18.52
C SER A 182 -4.63 56.29 17.13
N ALA A 183 -5.38 56.88 16.20
CA ALA A 183 -5.06 57.09 14.78
C ALA A 183 -3.89 58.07 14.45
N GLY A 184 -3.40 57.97 13.21
CA GLY A 184 -2.59 58.97 12.46
C GLY A 184 -1.94 58.29 11.23
N ASP A 185 -2.53 58.38 10.02
CA ASP A 185 -2.22 59.32 8.91
C ASP A 185 -0.72 59.38 8.53
N ALA A 186 -0.26 59.37 7.27
CA ALA A 186 -0.86 59.38 5.93
C ALA A 186 0.26 59.15 4.87
N THR A 187 -0.12 58.76 3.63
CA THR A 187 0.51 59.13 2.33
C THR A 187 1.98 58.73 2.03
N SER A 188 2.47 58.41 0.83
CA SER A 188 2.00 58.40 -0.56
C SER A 188 3.17 57.93 -1.47
N ALA A 189 2.88 57.28 -2.61
CA ALA A 189 3.58 57.29 -3.93
C ALA A 189 3.32 55.91 -4.62
N ARG A 190 2.50 55.77 -5.68
CA ARG A 190 2.72 56.10 -7.11
C ARG A 190 4.13 55.69 -7.57
N ASP A 191 4.35 54.84 -8.58
CA ASP A 191 3.98 55.04 -9.98
C ASP A 191 4.17 53.75 -10.84
N ASN A 192 3.66 53.83 -12.08
CA ASN A 192 3.31 52.88 -13.14
C ASN A 192 4.45 52.20 -13.96
N GLY A 193 4.03 51.24 -14.81
CA GLY A 193 4.63 50.93 -16.14
C GLY A 193 4.91 49.42 -16.30
N ASP A 194 4.13 48.58 -16.99
CA ASP A 194 3.65 48.54 -18.39
C ASP A 194 4.61 47.88 -19.42
N ASN A 195 4.00 47.03 -20.26
CA ASN A 195 4.44 46.33 -21.49
C ASN A 195 5.53 45.23 -21.38
N GLY A 196 5.34 44.03 -21.91
CA GLY A 196 5.05 43.67 -23.33
C GLY A 196 6.39 43.23 -23.96
N ASP A 197 6.59 42.27 -24.85
CA ASP A 197 5.80 41.44 -25.76
C ASP A 197 6.81 40.45 -26.43
N ALA A 198 6.32 39.44 -27.15
CA ALA A 198 6.98 38.73 -28.27
C ALA A 198 8.23 37.83 -27.99
N ALA A 199 8.51 36.71 -28.68
CA ALA A 199 7.87 35.92 -29.73
C ALA A 199 8.71 34.64 -29.99
N ALA A 200 8.12 33.66 -30.71
CA ALA A 200 8.75 32.79 -31.74
C ALA A 200 9.86 31.80 -31.31
N ASP A 201 10.11 30.64 -31.93
CA ASP A 201 9.56 29.85 -33.03
C ASP A 201 10.39 28.53 -33.10
N GLY A 202 9.78 27.45 -33.61
CA GLY A 202 10.43 26.47 -34.49
C GLY A 202 11.40 25.42 -33.90
N ARG A 203 10.98 24.15 -33.87
CA ARG A 203 11.27 23.17 -34.95
C ARG A 203 10.89 21.73 -34.57
N GLN A 204 10.12 21.11 -35.46
CA GLN A 204 10.04 19.67 -35.68
C GLN A 204 11.43 19.07 -35.94
N VAL A 205 11.69 17.84 -35.48
CA VAL A 205 12.28 16.77 -36.31
C VAL A 205 11.74 15.42 -35.84
N THR A 206 11.25 14.65 -36.81
CA THR A 206 10.77 13.27 -36.79
C THR A 206 11.89 12.24 -36.71
N SER A 207 11.65 11.08 -36.08
CA SER A 207 11.87 9.73 -36.63
C SER A 207 11.19 8.70 -35.73
#